data_AF-A0A9W9AMU5-F1
#
_entry.id   AF-A0A9W9AMU5-F1
#
_cell.length_a   1.000
_cell.length_b   1.000
_cell.length_c   1.000
_cell.angle_alpha   90.00
_cell.angle_beta   90.00
_cell.angle_gamma   90.00
#
_symmetry.space_group_name_H-M   'P 1'
#
loop_
_entity.id
_entity.type
_entity.pdbx_description
1 polymer ?
#
loop_
_entity_poly.entity_id
_entity_poly.type
_entity_poly.pdbx_seq_one_letter_code
_entity_poly.pdbx_strand_id
1 'polypeptide(L)'
;MGKLGWIRVGLYSALLVFSFILLALSCARINYTLHIPRGDPLNGGRDFYDPVIPELIFTTLVTMSWSGLMLFVFFDDALKLRFLRLYGDELIGLAILWIFWIGGAGAASSLWGDLSFCQQFEACRILSALEAFAWLGWLILTAMIVLSIVVILRSRNIGGKGLAEPLPTRVGGDDAVGGRKTNVAVAV
;
A
#
# COMPACT_ATOMS: atom_id res chain seq x y z
N MET A 1 -17.68 -11.52 9.41
CA MET A 1 -16.78 -10.37 9.11
C MET A 1 -15.32 -10.62 9.51
N GLY A 2 -15.00 -11.52 10.45
CA GLY A 2 -13.60 -11.81 10.84
C GLY A 2 -12.66 -12.20 9.69
N LYS A 3 -13.09 -13.02 8.72
CA LYS A 3 -12.29 -13.37 7.53
C LYS A 3 -11.85 -12.15 6.70
N LEU A 4 -12.69 -11.11 6.63
CA LEU A 4 -12.41 -9.90 5.84
C LEU A 4 -11.32 -9.03 6.51
N GLY A 5 -11.34 -8.93 7.84
CA GLY A 5 -10.27 -8.24 8.59
C GLY A 5 -8.91 -8.87 8.36
N TRP A 6 -8.82 -10.21 8.44
CA TRP A 6 -7.58 -10.94 8.16
C TRP A 6 -7.08 -10.79 6.72
N ILE A 7 -7.98 -10.80 5.72
CA ILE A 7 -7.62 -10.53 4.33
C ILE A 7 -6.98 -9.14 4.20
N ARG A 8 -7.55 -8.13 4.86
CA ARG A 8 -7.04 -6.76 4.83
C ARG A 8 -5.67 -6.63 5.51
N VAL A 9 -5.47 -7.29 6.65
CA VAL A 9 -4.16 -7.36 7.31
C VAL A 9 -3.14 -7.99 6.38
N GLY A 10 -3.51 -9.08 5.69
CA GLY A 10 -2.64 -9.72 4.69
C GLY A 10 -2.27 -8.78 3.53
N LEU A 11 -3.25 -8.05 2.99
CA LEU A 11 -3.03 -7.07 1.91
C LEU A 11 -2.13 -5.90 2.35
N TYR A 12 -2.37 -5.32 3.55
CA TYR A 12 -1.51 -4.27 4.10
C TYR A 12 -0.09 -4.78 4.37
N SER A 13 0.05 -6.02 4.85
CA SER A 13 1.36 -6.63 5.10
C SER A 13 2.12 -6.88 3.80
N ALA A 14 1.44 -7.39 2.77
CA ALA A 14 2.02 -7.57 1.44
C ALA A 14 2.45 -6.22 0.84
N LEU A 15 1.60 -5.19 0.94
CA LEU A 15 1.91 -3.84 0.49
C LEU A 15 3.11 -3.24 1.23
N LEU A 16 3.23 -3.48 2.54
CA LEU A 16 4.38 -3.05 3.35
C LEU A 16 5.68 -3.70 2.84
N VAL A 17 5.67 -5.01 2.62
CA VAL A 17 6.84 -5.76 2.12
C VAL A 17 7.22 -5.30 0.72
N PHE A 18 6.27 -5.15 -0.19
CA PHE A 18 6.54 -4.69 -1.56
C PHE A 18 7.03 -3.25 -1.57
N SER A 19 6.49 -2.38 -0.71
CA SER A 19 6.98 -1.00 -0.56
C SER A 19 8.42 -0.98 -0.03
N PHE A 20 8.76 -1.86 0.92
CA PHE A 20 10.12 -1.97 1.44
C PHE A 20 11.11 -2.47 0.38
N ILE A 21 10.74 -3.49 -0.40
CA ILE A 21 11.55 -3.99 -1.51
C ILE A 21 11.77 -2.88 -2.54
N LEU A 22 10.71 -2.18 -2.93
CA LEU A 22 10.78 -1.09 -3.90
C LEU A 22 11.67 0.05 -3.38
N LEU A 23 11.55 0.42 -2.10
CA LEU A 23 12.41 1.41 -1.46
C LEU A 23 13.89 1.01 -1.50
N ALA A 24 14.21 -0.25 -1.15
CA ALA A 24 15.58 -0.75 -1.17
C ALA A 24 16.18 -0.72 -2.59
N LEU A 25 15.40 -1.15 -3.59
CA LEU A 25 15.82 -1.10 -5.00
C LEU A 25 15.99 0.34 -5.49
N SER A 26 15.11 1.27 -5.11
CA SER A 26 15.21 2.69 -5.47
C SER A 26 16.45 3.33 -4.85
N CYS A 27 16.76 3.03 -3.58
CA CYS A 27 17.98 3.46 -2.92
C CYS A 27 19.25 2.90 -3.59
N ALA A 28 19.24 1.62 -3.99
CA ALA A 28 20.35 1.03 -4.74
C ALA A 28 20.53 1.71 -6.10
N ARG A 29 19.42 2.02 -6.79
CA ARG A 29 19.45 2.67 -8.10
C ARG A 29 19.98 4.09 -8.03
N ILE A 30 19.47 4.92 -7.11
CA ILE A 30 19.93 6.32 -7.00
C ILE A 30 21.42 6.39 -6.63
N ASN A 31 21.89 5.48 -5.78
CA ASN A 31 23.31 5.41 -5.43
C ASN A 31 24.17 5.06 -6.64
N TYR A 32 23.71 4.14 -7.48
CA TYR A 32 24.41 3.74 -8.71
C TYR A 32 24.38 4.84 -9.78
N THR A 33 23.27 5.55 -9.98
CA THR A 33 23.19 6.63 -10.99
C THR A 33 24.00 7.87 -10.63
N LEU A 34 24.23 8.10 -9.33
CA LEU A 34 25.07 9.18 -8.82
C LEU A 34 26.56 8.81 -8.69
N HIS A 35 26.89 7.52 -8.74
CA HIS A 35 28.27 7.02 -8.62
C HIS A 35 28.52 5.91 -9.64
N ILE A 36 28.49 6.25 -10.93
CA ILE A 36 28.65 5.27 -11.99
C ILE A 36 30.09 4.71 -11.96
N PRO A 37 30.28 3.38 -11.91
CA PRO A 37 31.59 2.76 -11.96
C PRO A 37 32.33 3.10 -13.27
N ARG A 38 33.64 3.32 -13.17
CA ARG A 38 34.48 3.60 -14.35
C ARG A 38 34.42 2.42 -15.33
N GLY A 39 34.04 2.71 -16.57
CA GLY A 39 33.95 1.72 -17.66
C GLY A 39 32.54 1.26 -18.00
N ASP A 40 31.52 1.72 -17.27
CA ASP A 40 30.12 1.48 -17.63
C ASP A 40 29.68 2.43 -18.77
N PRO A 41 29.12 1.91 -19.89
CA PRO A 41 28.66 2.75 -20.99
C PRO A 41 27.39 3.56 -20.68
N LEU A 42 26.73 3.31 -19.54
CA LEU A 42 25.50 4.01 -19.16
C LEU A 42 25.69 5.53 -19.11
N ASN A 43 24.85 6.28 -19.83
CA ASN A 43 24.94 7.74 -19.97
C ASN A 43 26.35 8.25 -20.37
N GLY A 44 27.09 7.46 -21.14
CA GLY A 44 28.47 7.79 -21.52
C GLY A 44 29.43 7.82 -20.31
N GLY A 45 29.13 7.08 -19.25
CA GLY A 45 29.92 7.02 -18.02
C GLY A 45 29.80 8.27 -17.15
N ARG A 46 28.74 9.07 -17.33
CA ARG A 46 28.48 10.29 -16.56
C ARG A 46 27.33 10.10 -15.60
N ASP A 47 27.55 10.48 -14.34
CA ASP A 47 26.52 10.49 -13.32
C ASP A 47 25.31 11.33 -13.76
N PHE A 48 24.11 10.84 -13.45
CA PHE A 48 22.87 11.53 -13.78
C PHE A 48 21.80 11.30 -12.71
N TYR A 49 20.83 12.20 -12.70
CA TYR A 49 19.71 12.15 -11.78
C TYR A 49 18.45 11.70 -12.50
N ASP A 50 17.89 10.58 -12.08
CA ASP A 50 16.59 10.08 -12.56
C ASP A 50 15.48 10.59 -11.63
N PRO A 51 14.59 11.49 -12.10
CA PRO A 51 13.54 12.09 -11.27
C PRO A 51 12.43 11.11 -10.88
N VAL A 52 12.32 9.93 -11.50
CA VAL A 52 11.31 8.92 -11.15
C VAL A 52 11.67 8.21 -9.85
N ILE A 53 12.96 7.99 -9.60
CA ILE A 53 13.46 7.29 -8.41
C ILE A 53 13.09 8.00 -7.09
N PRO A 54 13.31 9.33 -6.90
CA PRO A 54 12.90 10.03 -5.68
C PRO A 54 11.38 10.06 -5.48
N GLU A 55 10.59 10.07 -6.56
CA GLU A 55 9.12 9.96 -6.49
C GLU A 55 8.70 8.59 -5.93
N LEU A 56 9.33 7.51 -6.40
CA LEU A 56 9.09 6.15 -5.89
C LEU A 56 9.55 6.01 -4.43
N ILE A 57 10.66 6.62 -4.04
CA ILE A 57 11.12 6.66 -2.64
C ILE A 57 10.08 7.36 -1.76
N PHE A 58 9.60 8.54 -2.18
CA PHE A 58 8.56 9.26 -1.44
C PHE A 58 7.29 8.42 -1.31
N THR A 59 6.83 7.85 -2.43
CA THR A 59 5.62 7.01 -2.50
C THR A 59 5.73 5.81 -1.57
N THR A 60 6.85 5.10 -1.57
CA THR A 60 7.08 3.93 -0.70
C THR A 60 7.16 4.30 0.78
N LEU A 61 7.80 5.41 1.14
CA LEU A 61 7.86 5.89 2.53
C LEU A 61 6.48 6.26 3.09
N VAL A 62 5.68 7.00 2.31
CA VAL A 62 4.31 7.35 2.70
C VAL A 62 3.45 6.07 2.81
N THR A 63 3.61 5.13 1.88
CA THR A 63 2.88 3.85 1.89
C THR A 63 3.26 2.99 3.09
N MET A 64 4.55 2.91 3.43
CA MET A 64 5.03 2.18 4.61
C MET A 64 4.50 2.80 5.89
N SER A 65 4.51 4.14 5.98
CA SER A 65 3.97 4.87 7.13
C SER A 65 2.47 4.61 7.30
N TRP A 66 1.71 4.66 6.20
CA TRP A 66 0.26 4.39 6.21
C TRP A 66 -0.06 2.93 6.55
N SER A 67 0.57 1.98 5.86
CA SER A 67 0.35 0.55 6.10
C SER A 67 0.76 0.13 7.51
N GLY A 68 1.89 0.62 8.01
CA GLY A 68 2.33 0.42 9.39
C GLY A 68 1.33 0.96 10.40
N LEU A 69 0.81 2.18 10.17
CA LEU A 69 -0.22 2.78 11.02
C LEU A 69 -1.51 1.95 11.02
N MET A 70 -1.99 1.51 9.85
CA MET A 70 -3.22 0.71 9.75
C MET A 70 -3.09 -0.67 10.42
N LEU A 71 -1.93 -1.31 10.27
CA LEU A 71 -1.63 -2.56 10.97
C LEU A 71 -1.55 -2.34 12.49
N PHE A 72 -0.90 -1.27 12.92
CA PHE A 72 -0.78 -0.94 14.34
C PHE A 72 -2.16 -0.67 14.97
N VAL A 73 -3.03 0.10 14.31
CA VAL A 73 -4.41 0.35 14.77
C VAL A 73 -5.25 -0.94 14.81
N PHE A 74 -4.95 -1.93 13.96
CA PHE A 74 -5.65 -3.22 13.99
C PHE A 74 -5.23 -4.10 15.17
N PHE A 75 -3.94 -4.10 15.52
CA PHE A 75 -3.39 -4.91 16.61
C PHE A 75 -3.50 -4.26 17.98
N ASP A 76 -3.39 -2.93 18.04
CA ASP A 76 -3.42 -2.16 19.27
C ASP A 76 -4.65 -1.23 19.30
N ASP A 77 -5.65 -1.62 20.09
CA ASP A 77 -6.86 -0.85 20.34
C ASP A 77 -6.61 0.37 21.27
N ALA A 78 -5.40 0.55 21.81
CA ALA A 78 -5.08 1.65 22.72
C ALA A 78 -5.08 3.02 22.03
N LEU A 79 -4.81 3.06 20.71
CA LEU A 79 -4.93 4.29 19.93
C LEU A 79 -6.40 4.63 19.65
N LYS A 80 -6.96 5.49 20.51
CA LYS A 80 -8.31 6.09 20.34
C LYS A 80 -8.34 7.17 19.25
N LEU A 81 -7.75 6.93 18.08
CA LEU A 81 -7.82 7.84 16.95
C LEU A 81 -9.18 7.72 16.27
N ARG A 82 -10.10 8.62 16.63
CA ARG A 82 -11.50 8.62 16.16
C ARG A 82 -11.62 8.75 14.63
N PHE A 83 -10.66 9.39 13.97
CA PHE A 83 -10.63 9.68 12.52
C PHE A 83 -9.88 8.63 11.67
N LEU A 84 -9.41 7.53 12.26
CA LEU A 84 -8.74 6.45 11.51
C LEU A 84 -9.49 5.13 11.62
N ARG A 85 -10.68 5.17 12.25
CA ARG A 85 -11.53 4.00 12.50
C ARG A 85 -12.71 3.92 11.56
N LEU A 86 -12.86 4.82 10.60
CA LEU A 86 -13.97 4.81 9.65
C LEU A 86 -13.50 4.29 8.29
N TYR A 87 -14.36 3.54 7.60
CA TYR A 87 -14.11 3.10 6.22
C TYR A 87 -13.90 4.28 5.26
N GLY A 88 -14.53 5.43 5.52
CA GLY A 88 -14.33 6.63 4.72
C GLY A 88 -12.90 7.17 4.78
N ASP A 89 -12.31 7.25 5.98
CA ASP A 89 -10.97 7.79 6.19
C ASP A 89 -9.90 6.88 5.58
N GLU A 90 -10.10 5.56 5.70
CA GLU A 90 -9.25 4.58 5.02
C GLU A 90 -9.31 4.74 3.49
N LEU A 91 -10.51 4.91 2.94
CA LEU A 91 -10.68 5.04 1.49
C LEU A 91 -10.00 6.31 0.95
N ILE A 92 -10.03 7.41 1.71
CA ILE A 92 -9.32 8.65 1.36
C ILE A 92 -7.81 8.40 1.34
N GLY A 93 -7.27 7.76 2.39
CA GLY A 93 -5.84 7.42 2.43
C GLY A 93 -5.42 6.51 1.29
N LEU A 94 -6.20 5.46 1.01
CA LEU A 94 -5.97 4.56 -0.12
C LEU A 94 -6.05 5.27 -1.48
N ALA A 95 -6.98 6.22 -1.65
CA ALA A 95 -7.12 6.99 -2.88
C ALA A 95 -5.91 7.91 -3.12
N ILE A 96 -5.41 8.57 -2.07
CA ILE A 96 -4.20 9.40 -2.17
C ILE A 96 -3.00 8.53 -2.55
N LEU A 97 -2.81 7.40 -1.87
CA LEU A 97 -1.75 6.44 -2.21
C LEU A 97 -1.88 5.94 -3.64
N TRP A 98 -3.09 5.62 -4.07
CA TRP A 98 -3.35 5.15 -5.44
C TRP A 98 -2.87 6.14 -6.50
N ILE A 99 -3.06 7.45 -6.28
CA ILE A 99 -2.58 8.51 -7.17
C ILE A 99 -1.05 8.56 -7.21
N PHE A 100 -0.37 8.43 -6.06
CA PHE A 100 1.09 8.41 -6.04
C PHE A 100 1.67 7.17 -6.72
N TRP A 101 1.05 6.01 -6.55
CA TRP A 101 1.51 4.77 -7.20
C TRP A 101 1.28 4.76 -8.70
N ILE A 102 0.13 5.26 -9.21
CA ILE A 102 -0.09 5.37 -10.67
C ILE A 102 0.85 6.42 -11.29
N GLY A 103 1.13 7.52 -10.57
CA GLY A 103 2.11 8.53 -10.99
C GLY A 103 3.49 7.94 -11.19
N GLY A 104 4.02 7.30 -10.15
CA GLY A 104 5.36 6.68 -10.20
C GLY A 104 5.45 5.54 -11.21
N ALA A 105 4.43 4.68 -11.31
CA ALA A 105 4.40 3.59 -12.29
C ALA A 105 4.30 4.12 -13.73
N GLY A 106 3.44 5.11 -13.98
CA GLY A 106 3.29 5.73 -15.29
C GLY A 106 4.54 6.51 -15.73
N ALA A 107 5.16 7.24 -14.80
CA ALA A 107 6.42 7.93 -15.04
C ALA A 107 7.53 6.93 -15.39
N ALA A 108 7.68 5.84 -14.61
CA ALA A 108 8.65 4.78 -14.88
C ALA A 108 8.47 4.14 -16.27
N SER A 109 7.24 3.72 -16.61
CA SER A 109 6.96 3.09 -17.90
C SER A 109 7.16 4.05 -19.08
N SER A 110 6.90 5.35 -18.91
CA SER A 110 7.12 6.35 -19.97
C SER A 110 8.59 6.69 -20.18
N LEU A 111 9.40 6.73 -19.11
CA LEU A 111 10.79 7.17 -19.17
C LEU A 111 11.72 6.03 -19.60
N TRP A 112 11.50 4.82 -19.10
CA TRP A 112 12.38 3.68 -19.35
C TRP A 112 11.97 2.87 -20.60
N GLY A 113 10.67 2.81 -20.91
CA GLY A 113 10.16 2.16 -22.11
C GLY A 113 10.40 0.64 -22.12
N ASP A 114 10.77 0.08 -23.27
CA ASP A 114 11.03 -1.35 -23.42
C ASP A 114 12.45 -1.72 -22.97
N LEU A 115 12.58 -2.38 -21.82
CA LEU A 115 13.85 -2.85 -21.25
C LEU A 115 14.25 -4.28 -21.67
N SER A 116 13.53 -4.91 -22.60
CA SER A 116 13.82 -6.30 -22.99
C SER A 116 15.20 -6.45 -23.65
N PHE A 117 15.68 -5.43 -24.37
CA PHE A 117 16.94 -5.47 -25.10
C PHE A 117 18.20 -5.42 -24.20
N CYS A 118 18.09 -4.91 -22.97
CA CYS A 118 19.23 -4.65 -22.08
C CYS A 118 19.33 -5.61 -20.89
N GLN A 119 18.52 -6.67 -20.83
CA GLN A 119 18.44 -7.61 -19.69
C GLN A 119 19.77 -8.30 -19.33
N GLN A 120 20.75 -8.28 -20.22
CA GLN A 120 22.11 -8.76 -19.96
C GLN A 120 22.86 -7.94 -18.89
N PHE A 121 22.46 -6.69 -18.66
CA PHE A 121 23.07 -5.80 -17.67
C PHE A 121 22.26 -5.76 -16.37
N GLU A 122 22.94 -5.87 -15.23
CA GLU A 122 22.33 -5.80 -13.89
C GLU A 122 21.48 -4.52 -13.70
N ALA A 123 21.95 -3.38 -14.22
CA ALA A 123 21.23 -2.11 -14.15
C ALA A 123 19.83 -2.19 -14.76
N CYS A 124 19.70 -2.86 -15.90
CA CYS A 124 18.43 -3.01 -16.62
C CYS A 124 17.47 -3.97 -15.91
N ARG A 125 18.00 -5.04 -15.32
CA ARG A 125 17.23 -5.97 -14.46
C ARG A 125 16.65 -5.27 -13.23
N ILE A 126 17.41 -4.37 -12.60
CA ILE A 126 16.93 -3.58 -11.46
C ILE A 126 15.78 -2.65 -11.88
N LEU A 127 15.87 -1.99 -13.04
CA LEU A 127 14.79 -1.13 -13.55
C LEU A 127 13.52 -1.93 -13.84
N SER A 128 13.66 -3.09 -14.48
CA SER A 128 12.52 -3.97 -14.75
C SER A 128 11.87 -4.47 -13.45
N ALA A 129 12.67 -4.79 -12.43
CA ALA A 129 12.15 -5.14 -11.12
C ALA A 129 11.42 -3.95 -10.45
N LEU A 130 11.99 -2.74 -10.50
CA LEU A 130 11.36 -1.53 -9.99
C LEU A 130 9.99 -1.29 -10.63
N GLU A 131 9.91 -1.35 -11.96
CA GLU A 131 8.67 -1.17 -12.70
C GLU A 131 7.63 -2.25 -12.34
N ALA A 132 8.05 -3.52 -12.28
CA ALA A 132 7.16 -4.62 -11.90
C ALA A 132 6.59 -4.44 -10.49
N PHE A 133 7.43 -4.09 -9.50
CA PHE A 133 6.97 -3.85 -8.13
C PHE A 133 6.11 -2.59 -8.02
N ALA A 134 6.37 -1.54 -8.81
CA ALA A 134 5.52 -0.36 -8.89
C ALA A 134 4.10 -0.73 -9.36
N TRP A 135 3.97 -1.49 -10.46
CA TRP A 135 2.68 -1.95 -10.94
C TRP A 135 1.98 -2.93 -9.99
N LEU A 136 2.73 -3.84 -9.36
CA LEU A 136 2.17 -4.77 -8.37
C LEU A 136 1.62 -4.05 -7.14
N GLY A 137 2.30 -3.02 -6.62
CA GLY A 137 1.78 -2.23 -5.51
C GLY A 137 0.52 -1.45 -5.88
N TRP A 138 0.47 -0.89 -7.09
CA TRP A 138 -0.75 -0.24 -7.61
C TRP A 138 -1.93 -1.23 -7.75
N LEU A 139 -1.69 -2.45 -8.22
CA LEU A 139 -2.72 -3.49 -8.32
C LEU A 139 -3.26 -3.89 -6.94
N ILE A 140 -2.39 -4.03 -5.94
CA ILE A 140 -2.80 -4.30 -4.56
C ILE A 140 -3.66 -3.16 -4.02
N LEU A 141 -3.26 -1.90 -4.20
CA LEU A 141 -4.05 -0.75 -3.77
C LEU A 141 -5.42 -0.72 -4.45
N THR A 142 -5.48 -1.01 -5.75
CA THR A 142 -6.74 -1.11 -6.50
C THR A 142 -7.63 -2.21 -5.92
N ALA A 143 -7.07 -3.39 -5.65
CA ALA A 143 -7.81 -4.48 -5.02
C ALA A 143 -8.35 -4.08 -3.64
N MET A 144 -7.57 -3.37 -2.83
CA MET A 144 -8.00 -2.86 -1.53
C MET A 144 -9.14 -1.84 -1.64
N ILE A 145 -9.03 -0.89 -2.57
CA ILE A 145 -10.10 0.09 -2.84
C ILE A 145 -11.38 -0.63 -3.26
N VAL A 146 -11.30 -1.58 -4.19
CA VAL A 146 -12.46 -2.36 -4.65
C VAL A 146 -13.09 -3.13 -3.48
N LEU A 147 -12.28 -3.78 -2.64
CA LEU A 147 -12.79 -4.49 -1.46
C LEU A 147 -13.51 -3.52 -0.50
N SER A 148 -12.94 -2.36 -0.23
CA SER A 148 -13.56 -1.33 0.62
C SER A 148 -14.88 -0.83 0.03
N ILE A 149 -14.93 -0.56 -1.27
CA ILE A 149 -16.16 -0.14 -1.97
C ILE A 149 -17.24 -1.23 -1.89
N VAL A 150 -16.89 -2.49 -2.17
CA VAL A 150 -17.84 -3.62 -2.11
C VAL A 150 -18.47 -3.75 -0.72
N VAL A 151 -17.67 -3.56 0.33
CA VAL A 151 -18.15 -3.61 1.73
C VAL A 151 -19.10 -2.44 2.02
N ILE A 152 -18.75 -1.23 1.61
CA ILE A 152 -19.58 -0.03 1.77
C ILE A 152 -20.92 -0.20 1.05
N LEU A 153 -20.90 -0.67 -0.21
CA LEU A 153 -22.11 -0.90 -1.01
C LEU A 153 -23.00 -1.97 -0.39
N ARG A 154 -22.43 -3.07 0.10
CA ARG A 154 -23.19 -4.12 0.79
C ARG A 154 -23.82 -3.61 2.08
N SER A 155 -23.10 -2.84 2.89
CA SER A 155 -23.65 -2.20 4.09
C SER A 155 -24.82 -1.28 3.74
N ARG A 156 -24.66 -0.42 2.72
CA ARG A 156 -25.71 0.51 2.28
C ARG A 156 -26.98 -0.21 1.81
N ASN A 157 -26.84 -1.32 1.07
CA ASN A 157 -27.99 -2.12 0.61
C ASN A 157 -28.77 -2.76 1.76
N ILE A 158 -28.14 -2.99 2.92
CA ILE A 158 -28.76 -3.57 4.12
C ILE A 158 -29.30 -2.46 5.06
N GLY A 159 -29.18 -1.18 4.66
CA GLY A 159 -29.61 -0.02 5.47
C GLY A 159 -28.57 0.44 6.50
N GLY A 160 -27.31 0.00 6.38
CA GLY A 160 -26.19 0.42 7.22
C GLY A 160 -25.67 1.82 6.89
N LYS A 161 -24.74 2.31 7.73
CA LYS A 161 -24.17 3.67 7.60
C LYS A 161 -22.99 3.75 6.63
N GLY A 162 -22.61 2.65 5.97
CA GLY A 162 -21.65 2.59 4.86
C GLY A 162 -20.28 3.19 5.20
N LEU A 163 -20.10 4.49 4.90
CA LEU A 163 -18.88 5.25 5.15
C LEU A 163 -18.59 5.48 6.64
N ALA A 164 -19.64 5.60 7.45
CA ALA A 164 -19.50 5.85 8.89
C ALA A 164 -19.41 4.55 9.72
N GLU A 165 -19.23 3.41 9.06
CA GLU A 165 -19.10 2.13 9.73
C GLU A 165 -17.69 1.98 10.32
N PRO A 166 -17.56 1.46 11.55
CA PRO A 166 -16.26 1.26 12.16
C PRO A 166 -15.47 0.14 11.45
N LEU A 167 -14.16 0.33 11.34
CA LEU A 167 -13.24 -0.67 10.84
C LEU A 167 -13.21 -1.90 11.77
N PRO A 168 -13.07 -3.12 11.20
CA PRO A 168 -12.98 -4.33 12.00
C PRO A 168 -11.68 -4.32 12.80
N THR A 169 -11.77 -4.42 14.13
CA THR A 169 -10.62 -4.61 15.02
C THR A 169 -10.45 -6.07 15.39
N ARG A 170 -9.29 -6.44 15.93
CA ARG A 170 -9.00 -7.80 16.40
C ARG A 170 -10.05 -8.30 17.40
N VAL A 171 -10.45 -7.46 18.36
CA VAL A 171 -11.40 -7.81 19.44
C VAL A 171 -12.83 -7.98 18.92
N GLY A 172 -13.27 -7.16 17.95
CA GLY A 172 -14.61 -7.27 17.37
C GLY A 172 -14.85 -8.51 16.49
N GLY A 173 -13.82 -9.34 16.27
CA GLY A 173 -13.92 -10.61 15.57
C GLY A 173 -14.60 -11.72 16.39
N ASP A 174 -14.46 -11.68 17.71
CA ASP A 174 -14.95 -12.74 18.62
C ASP A 174 -16.40 -12.49 19.08
N ASP A 175 -16.82 -11.23 19.20
CA ASP A 175 -18.17 -10.88 19.66
C ASP A 175 -19.28 -11.17 18.63
N ALA A 176 -18.92 -11.37 17.35
CA ALA A 176 -19.90 -11.61 16.28
C ALA A 176 -20.33 -13.09 16.15
N VAL A 177 -19.69 -14.02 16.86
CA VAL A 177 -20.10 -15.44 16.95
C VAL A 177 -21.00 -15.67 18.18
N GLY A 178 -21.04 -14.72 19.12
CA GLY A 178 -21.74 -14.82 20.40
C GLY A 178 -22.94 -13.89 20.59
N GLY A 179 -23.56 -13.40 19.52
CA GLY A 179 -24.72 -12.50 19.55
C GLY A 179 -26.03 -13.12 20.05
N ARG A 180 -25.99 -13.99 21.07
CA ARG A 180 -27.15 -14.24 21.95
C ARG A 180 -27.17 -13.09 22.95
N LYS A 181 -28.09 -12.15 22.75
CA LYS A 181 -28.44 -11.12 23.74
C LYS A 181 -28.76 -11.79 25.08
N THR A 182 -27.82 -11.81 26.02
CA THR A 182 -28.15 -12.01 27.43
C THR A 182 -28.52 -10.65 28.01
N ASN A 183 -29.83 -10.44 28.15
CA ASN A 183 -30.38 -9.42 29.04
C ASN A 183 -29.80 -9.69 30.43
N VAL A 184 -28.86 -8.85 30.88
CA VAL A 184 -28.60 -8.71 32.31
C VAL A 184 -29.40 -7.51 32.75
N ALA A 185 -30.60 -7.81 33.26
CA ALA A 185 -31.33 -6.91 34.13
C ALA A 185 -30.43 -6.60 35.33
N VAL A 186 -30.04 -5.34 35.48
CA VAL A 186 -29.52 -4.83 36.75
C VAL A 186 -30.72 -4.18 37.44
N ALA A 187 -31.32 -4.93 38.36
CA ALA A 187 -32.20 -4.39 39.38
C ALA A 187 -31.34 -3.72 40.45
N VAL A 188 -31.58 -2.43 40.68
CA VAL A 188 -31.42 -1.77 41.99
C VAL A 188 -32.58 -0.79 42.11
#